data_AF-A0A850PI63-F1
#
_entry.id   AF-A0A850PI63-F1
#
_cell.length_a   1.000
_cell.length_b   1.000
_cell.length_c   1.000
_cell.angle_alpha   90.00
_cell.angle_beta   90.00
_cell.angle_gamma   90.00
#
_symmetry.space_group_name_H-M   'P 1'
#
loop_
_entity.id
_entity.type
_entity.pdbx_description
1 polymer ?
#
loop_
_entity_poly.entity_id
_entity_poly.type
_entity_poly.pdbx_seq_one_letter_code
_entity_poly.pdbx_strand_id
1 'polypeptide(L)'
;ADQDAAGHGRRAHGWAPRAPDRGAPTNQPDRQSRSTVSRDQLWRAQTPQGFHFGLLHALHGASADGAATDDALLLERAGHDVALVPGTEDNIKLTYAEDLVRLERLMDGQLLPRAGTGYDVHAFEDGRKLILCGIDVPHTRGLAGHSDADVGIHALCDAIYGALAEGDIGRHFPPSDNEWKDADSARFLVHAGERIRARGGFLTSADVTLVCERPKIGPHAEAMRARLADLLQVDIGTISVKATTSERLGFTGREEGIACIATVMLMVP
;
A
#
# COMPACT_ATOMS: atom_id res chain seq x y z
N ALA A 1 31.86 2.70 -8.42
CA ALA A 1 32.63 3.04 -7.22
C ALA A 1 33.99 2.37 -7.37
N ASP A 2 34.85 3.01 -8.14
CA ASP A 2 36.19 2.49 -8.46
C ASP A 2 37.11 3.70 -8.53
N GLN A 3 37.37 4.28 -7.35
CA GLN A 3 38.31 5.34 -7.04
C GLN A 3 38.06 5.77 -5.60
N ASP A 4 38.80 5.18 -4.65
CA ASP A 4 39.31 5.81 -3.43
C ASP A 4 39.87 4.76 -2.45
N ALA A 5 40.90 4.05 -2.90
CA ALA A 5 41.76 3.25 -2.03
C ALA A 5 43.22 3.66 -2.28
N ALA A 6 43.56 4.91 -1.95
CA ALA A 6 44.94 5.41 -1.97
C ALA A 6 45.40 5.68 -0.54
N GLY A 7 46.02 4.66 0.08
CA GLY A 7 46.59 4.78 1.42
C GLY A 7 47.35 3.52 1.84
N HIS A 8 48.59 3.38 1.38
CA HIS A 8 49.69 2.54 1.91
C HIS A 8 49.41 1.04 2.20
N GLY A 9 49.97 0.18 1.32
CA GLY A 9 50.52 -1.14 1.69
C GLY A 9 49.67 -2.36 1.31
N ARG A 10 50.05 -3.02 0.20
CA ARG A 10 49.46 -4.24 -0.42
C ARG A 10 48.16 -3.99 -1.20
N ARG A 11 48.14 -4.47 -2.46
CA ARG A 11 46.90 -4.50 -3.26
C ARG A 11 46.04 -5.63 -2.69
N ALA A 12 44.86 -5.30 -2.19
CA ALA A 12 43.91 -6.31 -1.71
C ALA A 12 43.52 -7.25 -2.86
N HIS A 13 43.35 -8.53 -2.55
CA HIS A 13 43.01 -9.57 -3.53
C HIS A 13 41.50 -9.77 -3.71
N GLY A 14 40.71 -8.96 -2.99
CA GLY A 14 39.26 -8.86 -3.10
C GLY A 14 38.70 -7.90 -2.06
N TRP A 15 37.37 -7.81 -2.02
CA TRP A 15 36.62 -6.97 -1.09
C TRP A 15 35.42 -7.73 -0.51
N ALA A 16 35.11 -7.43 0.74
CA ALA A 16 33.93 -7.94 1.42
C ALA A 16 33.22 -6.79 2.17
N PRO A 17 31.90 -6.59 1.95
CA PRO A 17 31.15 -5.61 2.70
C PRO A 17 31.01 -6.08 4.14
N ARG A 18 31.24 -5.16 5.09
CA ARG A 18 30.98 -5.42 6.50
C ARG A 18 30.24 -4.28 7.19
N ALA A 19 29.36 -4.63 8.12
CA ALA A 19 28.65 -3.69 8.98
C ALA A 19 29.12 -3.85 10.44
N PRO A 20 29.23 -2.76 11.23
CA PRO A 20 29.58 -2.86 12.66
C PRO A 20 28.58 -3.75 13.41
N ASP A 21 29.07 -4.64 14.27
CA ASP A 21 28.18 -5.41 15.13
C ASP A 21 27.68 -4.56 16.29
N ARG A 22 26.39 -4.21 16.27
CA ARG A 22 25.73 -3.43 17.33
C ARG A 22 25.26 -4.29 18.51
N GLY A 23 25.30 -5.62 18.37
CA GLY A 23 24.91 -6.57 19.40
C GLY A 23 25.88 -6.60 20.60
N ALA A 24 25.53 -7.42 21.59
CA ALA A 24 26.45 -7.84 22.66
C ALA A 24 26.88 -9.29 22.39
N PRO A 25 27.88 -9.51 21.52
CA PRO A 25 28.25 -10.85 21.09
C PRO A 25 28.82 -11.66 22.25
N THR A 26 28.45 -12.94 22.30
CA THR A 26 28.88 -13.89 23.32
C THR A 26 29.36 -15.18 22.66
N ASN A 27 30.36 -15.82 23.26
CA ASN A 27 30.83 -17.13 22.80
C ASN A 27 30.03 -18.24 23.49
N GLN A 28 29.29 -19.05 22.73
CA GLN A 28 28.31 -20.02 23.26
C GLN A 28 28.40 -21.39 22.58
N PRO A 29 29.37 -22.25 22.98
CA PRO A 29 29.41 -23.62 22.48
C PRO A 29 28.22 -24.49 22.96
N ASP A 30 27.56 -24.15 24.09
CA ASP A 30 26.51 -24.98 24.71
C ASP A 30 25.25 -24.20 25.15
N ARG A 31 24.91 -23.10 24.47
CA ARG A 31 23.85 -22.14 24.87
C ARG A 31 24.03 -21.51 26.27
N GLN A 32 25.21 -21.65 26.85
CA GLN A 32 25.63 -20.93 28.05
C GLN A 32 26.67 -19.88 27.65
N SER A 33 26.43 -18.62 28.03
CA SER A 33 27.38 -17.53 27.81
C SER A 33 28.62 -17.76 28.67
N ARG A 34 29.77 -18.02 28.04
CA ARG A 34 31.05 -18.19 28.74
C ARG A 34 31.78 -16.85 28.91
N SER A 35 31.65 -15.95 27.95
CA SER A 35 32.23 -14.60 27.99
C SER A 35 31.59 -13.67 26.97
N THR A 36 31.60 -12.37 27.28
CA THR A 36 31.21 -11.29 26.38
C THR A 36 32.43 -10.83 25.58
N VAL A 37 32.28 -10.71 24.26
CA VAL A 37 33.34 -10.20 23.38
C VAL A 37 33.18 -8.69 23.20
N SER A 38 34.27 -7.94 23.15
CA SER A 38 34.18 -6.50 22.83
C SER A 38 33.68 -6.30 21.40
N ARG A 39 32.72 -5.39 21.24
CA ARG A 39 32.10 -5.08 19.94
C ARG A 39 32.90 -4.09 19.09
N ASP A 40 33.89 -3.40 19.67
CA ASP A 40 34.61 -2.30 19.02
C ASP A 40 35.39 -2.71 17.76
N GLN A 41 35.66 -4.01 17.63
CA GLN A 41 36.41 -4.59 16.52
C GLN A 41 35.59 -5.67 15.78
N LEU A 42 34.29 -5.78 16.06
CA LEU A 42 33.44 -6.79 15.48
C LEU A 42 32.62 -6.23 14.31
N TRP A 43 32.69 -7.00 13.23
CA TRP A 43 32.12 -6.66 11.94
C TRP A 43 31.35 -7.87 11.42
N ARG A 44 30.10 -7.67 11.01
CA ARG A 44 29.29 -8.67 10.34
C ARG A 44 29.66 -8.73 8.87
N ALA A 45 30.15 -9.88 8.42
CA ALA A 45 30.37 -10.13 6.99
C ALA A 45 29.04 -10.14 6.24
N GLN A 46 29.03 -9.51 5.06
CA GLN A 46 27.87 -9.45 4.18
C GLN A 46 28.24 -9.93 2.77
N THR A 47 27.21 -10.16 1.96
CA THR A 47 27.31 -10.50 0.53
C THR A 47 26.66 -9.40 -0.31
N PRO A 48 26.98 -9.23 -1.60
CA PRO A 48 27.99 -9.96 -2.36
C PRO A 48 29.42 -9.61 -1.94
N GLN A 49 30.35 -10.53 -2.20
CA GLN A 49 31.78 -10.34 -2.04
C GLN A 49 32.46 -10.46 -3.41
N GLY A 50 33.59 -9.79 -3.63
CA GLY A 50 34.28 -9.79 -4.91
C GLY A 50 35.74 -10.18 -4.77
N PHE A 51 36.20 -11.18 -5.54
CA PHE A 51 37.58 -11.69 -5.50
C PHE A 51 38.12 -11.98 -6.90
N HIS A 52 39.44 -12.05 -7.03
CA HIS A 52 40.07 -12.55 -8.26
C HIS A 52 39.73 -14.03 -8.49
N PHE A 53 39.04 -14.31 -9.60
CA PHE A 53 38.52 -15.64 -9.90
C PHE A 53 39.58 -16.75 -9.83
N GLY A 54 40.72 -16.59 -10.49
CA GLY A 54 41.76 -17.63 -10.51
C GLY A 54 42.31 -17.96 -9.13
N LEU A 55 42.44 -16.96 -8.26
CA LEU A 55 42.86 -17.16 -6.88
C LEU A 55 41.78 -17.86 -6.06
N LEU A 56 40.55 -17.35 -6.09
CA LEU A 56 39.42 -17.92 -5.35
C LEU A 56 39.19 -19.38 -5.73
N HIS A 57 39.25 -19.70 -7.03
CA HIS A 57 39.09 -21.07 -7.53
C HIS A 57 40.19 -22.01 -7.03
N ALA A 58 41.45 -21.57 -7.04
CA ALA A 58 42.57 -22.36 -6.53
C ALA A 58 42.44 -22.65 -5.02
N LEU A 59 42.01 -21.65 -4.23
CA LEU A 59 41.82 -21.80 -2.79
C LEU A 59 40.68 -22.74 -2.44
N HIS A 60 39.55 -22.67 -3.17
CA HIS A 60 38.45 -23.63 -3.00
C HIS A 60 38.89 -25.05 -3.37
N GLY A 61 39.71 -25.23 -4.42
CA GLY A 61 40.25 -26.54 -4.78
C GLY A 61 41.24 -27.13 -3.77
N ALA A 62 41.91 -26.27 -2.97
CA ALA A 62 42.89 -26.68 -1.97
C ALA A 62 42.30 -26.85 -0.55
N SER A 63 41.13 -26.28 -0.27
CA SER A 63 40.44 -26.43 1.02
C SER A 63 39.69 -27.75 1.07
N ALA A 64 40.18 -28.69 1.88
CA ALA A 64 39.61 -30.03 2.03
C ALA A 64 38.53 -30.12 3.13
N ASP A 65 38.39 -29.08 3.95
CA ASP A 65 37.65 -29.09 5.22
C ASP A 65 36.28 -28.38 5.15
N GLY A 66 36.00 -27.58 4.10
CA GLY A 66 34.72 -26.90 3.91
C GLY A 66 34.32 -25.95 5.07
N ALA A 67 35.27 -25.61 5.94
CA ALA A 67 35.03 -24.94 7.21
C ALA A 67 35.03 -23.40 7.11
N ALA A 68 35.16 -22.86 5.90
CA ALA A 68 35.02 -21.43 5.65
C ALA A 68 33.53 -21.07 5.54
N THR A 69 33.08 -20.11 6.35
CA THR A 69 31.68 -19.66 6.38
C THR A 69 31.34 -18.65 5.28
N ASP A 70 32.37 -18.05 4.68
CA ASP A 70 32.31 -17.15 3.53
C ASP A 70 33.64 -17.17 2.75
N ASP A 71 33.66 -16.55 1.58
CA ASP A 71 34.84 -16.52 0.71
C ASP A 71 35.96 -15.63 1.26
N ALA A 72 35.63 -14.57 2.03
CA ALA A 72 36.64 -13.74 2.68
C ALA A 72 37.48 -14.53 3.68
N LEU A 73 36.86 -15.37 4.52
CA LEU A 73 37.59 -16.22 5.48
C LEU A 73 38.53 -17.20 4.78
N LEU A 74 38.16 -17.70 3.59
CA LEU A 74 39.01 -18.58 2.79
C LEU A 74 40.31 -17.89 2.35
N LEU A 75 40.21 -16.64 1.88
CA LEU A 75 41.38 -15.83 1.51
C LEU A 75 42.23 -15.44 2.73
N GLU A 76 41.59 -15.05 3.83
CA GLU A 76 42.27 -14.67 5.09
C GLU A 76 43.10 -15.84 5.64
N ARG A 77 42.57 -17.08 5.63
CA ARG A 77 43.30 -18.29 6.07
C ARG A 77 44.51 -18.61 5.19
N ALA A 78 44.44 -18.29 3.91
CA ALA A 78 45.54 -18.44 2.97
C ALA A 78 46.55 -17.27 3.04
N GLY A 79 46.35 -16.29 3.93
CA GLY A 79 47.25 -15.16 4.14
C GLY A 79 47.08 -14.03 3.12
N HIS A 80 45.97 -13.99 2.39
CA HIS A 80 45.66 -12.91 1.46
C HIS A 80 44.91 -11.77 2.15
N ASP A 81 45.21 -10.53 1.74
CA ASP A 81 44.51 -9.35 2.23
C ASP A 81 43.14 -9.19 1.56
N VAL A 82 42.09 -9.01 2.38
CA VAL A 82 40.72 -8.69 1.95
C VAL A 82 40.37 -7.27 2.38
N ALA A 83 39.98 -6.43 1.43
CA ALA A 83 39.54 -5.06 1.73
C ALA A 83 38.15 -5.07 2.38
N LEU A 84 37.99 -4.36 3.50
CA LEU A 84 36.70 -4.12 4.12
C LEU A 84 36.06 -2.91 3.46
N VAL A 85 34.86 -3.09 2.89
CA VAL A 85 34.06 -1.98 2.36
C VAL A 85 32.83 -1.75 3.23
N PRO A 86 32.31 -0.51 3.34
CA PRO A 86 31.11 -0.23 4.11
C PRO A 86 29.92 -1.06 3.63
N GLY A 87 29.32 -1.81 4.56
CA GLY A 87 28.04 -2.49 4.37
C GLY A 87 26.83 -1.61 4.72
N THR A 88 25.63 -2.16 4.55
CA THR A 88 24.36 -1.53 5.00
C THR A 88 23.57 -2.49 5.87
N GLU A 89 22.87 -1.98 6.89
CA GLU A 89 22.00 -2.79 7.76
C GLU A 89 20.82 -3.41 6.99
N ASP A 90 20.46 -2.86 5.84
CA ASP A 90 19.37 -3.36 4.99
C ASP A 90 19.83 -4.53 4.10
N ASN A 91 21.14 -4.80 4.05
CA ASN A 91 21.71 -5.95 3.34
C ASN A 91 21.64 -7.19 4.24
N ILE A 92 20.41 -7.68 4.39
CA ILE A 92 20.05 -8.78 5.27
C ILE A 92 20.25 -10.11 4.54
N LYS A 93 20.96 -11.03 5.19
CA LYS A 93 21.01 -12.42 4.75
C LYS A 93 19.76 -13.14 5.26
N LEU A 94 18.84 -13.49 4.36
CA LEU A 94 17.68 -14.31 4.68
C LEU A 94 18.14 -15.69 5.18
N THR A 95 18.04 -15.92 6.48
CA THR A 95 18.55 -17.13 7.15
C THR A 95 17.45 -17.81 7.97
N TYR A 96 16.61 -17.03 8.64
CA TYR A 96 15.49 -17.49 9.45
C TYR A 96 14.16 -16.97 8.91
N ALA A 97 13.04 -17.58 9.35
CA ALA A 97 11.70 -17.18 8.92
C ALA A 97 11.39 -15.72 9.30
N GLU A 98 11.92 -15.24 10.42
CA GLU A 98 11.75 -13.89 10.92
C GLU A 98 12.45 -12.83 10.05
N ASP A 99 13.48 -13.21 9.28
CA ASP A 99 14.16 -12.30 8.36
C ASP A 99 13.22 -11.88 7.20
N LEU A 100 12.25 -12.72 6.83
CA LEU A 100 11.24 -12.40 5.82
C LEU A 100 10.35 -11.24 6.28
N VAL A 101 9.89 -11.25 7.54
CA VAL A 101 9.07 -10.16 8.10
C VAL A 101 9.84 -8.84 8.10
N ARG A 102 11.14 -8.88 8.39
CA ARG A 102 11.99 -7.68 8.36
C ARG A 102 12.21 -7.19 6.93
N LEU A 103 12.41 -8.10 5.99
CA LEU A 103 12.55 -7.77 4.57
C LEU A 103 11.25 -7.18 4.00
N GLU A 104 10.09 -7.77 4.31
CA GLU A 104 8.77 -7.26 3.93
C GLU A 104 8.62 -5.79 4.34
N ARG A 105 9.01 -5.42 5.57
CA ARG A 105 8.97 -4.02 6.04
C ARG A 105 9.93 -3.07 5.32
N LEU A 106 11.03 -3.59 4.78
CA LEU A 106 12.01 -2.79 4.03
C LEU A 106 11.63 -2.69 2.54
N MET A 107 10.91 -3.69 2.02
CA MET A 107 10.44 -3.77 0.64
C MET A 107 9.11 -3.05 0.42
N ASP A 108 8.23 -3.07 1.43
CA ASP A 108 7.03 -2.25 1.44
C ASP A 108 7.49 -0.78 1.54
N GLY A 109 7.50 -0.09 0.39
CA GLY A 109 7.61 1.36 0.37
C GLY A 109 6.61 1.95 1.38
N GLN A 110 6.98 3.03 2.07
CA GLN A 110 6.11 3.63 3.08
C GLN A 110 4.78 4.02 2.45
N LEU A 111 3.77 3.16 2.59
CA LEU A 111 2.43 3.52 2.22
C LEU A 111 1.98 4.67 3.12
N LEU A 112 1.63 5.79 2.51
CA LEU A 112 1.15 6.96 3.19
C LEU A 112 -0.38 6.95 3.24
N PRO A 113 -0.98 7.21 4.41
CA PRO A 113 -2.41 7.36 4.51
C PRO A 113 -2.84 8.65 3.80
N ARG A 114 -3.90 8.56 3.00
CA ARG A 114 -4.60 9.72 2.44
C ARG A 114 -6.08 9.65 2.77
N ALA A 115 -6.64 10.81 3.05
CA ALA A 115 -8.05 11.00 3.30
C ALA A 115 -8.67 11.74 2.13
N GLY A 116 -9.92 11.42 1.82
CA GLY A 116 -10.71 12.17 0.85
C GLY A 116 -12.17 12.23 1.27
N THR A 117 -12.82 13.29 0.84
CA THR A 117 -14.23 13.57 1.12
C THR A 117 -14.92 13.92 -0.19
N GLY A 118 -16.13 13.41 -0.39
CA GLY A 118 -16.96 13.77 -1.52
C GLY A 118 -18.35 14.16 -1.05
N TYR A 119 -19.00 14.99 -1.85
CA TYR A 119 -20.34 15.50 -1.59
C TYR A 119 -21.08 15.61 -2.92
N ASP A 120 -22.27 15.05 -2.99
CA ASP A 120 -23.12 15.14 -4.17
C ASP A 120 -24.58 15.37 -3.79
N VAL A 121 -25.34 15.99 -4.69
CA VAL A 121 -26.76 16.32 -4.51
C VAL A 121 -27.50 16.15 -5.81
N HIS A 122 -28.62 15.43 -5.76
CA HIS A 122 -29.58 15.38 -6.87
C HIS A 122 -30.99 15.72 -6.41
N ALA A 123 -31.72 16.42 -7.27
CA ALA A 123 -33.13 16.71 -7.07
C ALA A 123 -33.99 15.46 -7.35
N PHE A 124 -35.15 15.34 -6.72
CA PHE A 124 -36.11 14.31 -7.09
C PHE A 124 -36.79 14.63 -8.43
N GLU A 125 -37.05 13.61 -9.24
CA GLU A 125 -37.74 13.68 -10.52
C GLU A 125 -38.78 12.55 -10.63
N ASP A 126 -39.95 12.89 -11.17
CA ASP A 126 -41.03 11.93 -11.39
C ASP A 126 -40.71 10.98 -12.55
N GLY A 127 -41.20 9.74 -12.47
CA GLY A 127 -41.06 8.77 -13.56
C GLY A 127 -39.66 8.13 -13.67
N ARG A 128 -38.75 8.41 -12.74
CA ARG A 128 -37.42 7.79 -12.66
C ARG A 128 -37.35 6.76 -11.54
N LYS A 129 -36.46 5.78 -11.72
CA LYS A 129 -36.05 4.87 -10.65
C LYS A 129 -35.15 5.60 -9.66
N LEU A 130 -35.25 5.21 -8.39
CA LEU A 130 -34.34 5.70 -7.36
C LEU A 130 -33.21 4.70 -7.21
N ILE A 131 -32.05 5.02 -7.76
CA ILE A 131 -30.84 4.21 -7.63
C ILE A 131 -29.94 4.88 -6.60
N LEU A 132 -29.55 4.13 -5.57
CA LEU A 132 -28.68 4.60 -4.50
C LEU A 132 -27.64 3.54 -4.18
N CYS A 133 -26.36 3.88 -4.22
CA CYS A 133 -25.25 2.96 -3.96
C CYS A 133 -25.32 1.66 -4.81
N GLY A 134 -25.75 1.78 -6.06
CA GLY A 134 -25.84 0.74 -7.07
C GLY A 134 -27.04 -0.19 -6.92
N ILE A 135 -28.04 0.16 -6.11
CA ILE A 135 -29.26 -0.64 -5.91
C ILE A 135 -30.53 0.16 -6.21
N ASP A 136 -31.53 -0.53 -6.77
CA ASP A 136 -32.88 0.01 -7.01
C ASP A 136 -33.66 0.05 -5.68
N VAL A 137 -33.97 1.25 -5.19
CA VAL A 137 -34.67 1.47 -3.93
C VAL A 137 -36.13 1.85 -4.21
N PRO A 138 -37.12 1.07 -3.72
CA PRO A 138 -38.53 1.36 -3.99
C PRO A 138 -38.95 2.75 -3.50
N HIS A 139 -39.33 3.61 -4.45
CA HIS A 139 -39.78 4.97 -4.17
C HIS A 139 -40.69 5.49 -5.30
N THR A 140 -41.48 6.52 -5.01
CA THR A 140 -42.39 7.13 -6.01
C THR A 140 -41.69 8.07 -6.98
N ARG A 141 -40.47 8.51 -6.64
CA ARG A 141 -39.64 9.45 -7.41
C ARG A 141 -38.20 8.93 -7.46
N GLY A 142 -37.51 9.18 -8.56
CA GLY A 142 -36.08 8.92 -8.72
C GLY A 142 -35.27 10.20 -8.61
N LEU A 143 -33.96 10.13 -8.86
CA LEU A 143 -33.10 11.31 -8.87
C LEU A 143 -32.88 11.83 -10.29
N ALA A 144 -32.92 13.15 -10.45
CA ALA A 144 -32.60 13.84 -11.70
C ALA A 144 -31.10 13.83 -11.94
N GLY A 145 -30.65 13.55 -13.15
CA GLY A 145 -29.24 13.58 -13.51
C GLY A 145 -28.99 13.11 -14.94
N HIS A 146 -27.78 13.36 -15.44
CA HIS A 146 -27.35 12.95 -16.78
C HIS A 146 -27.13 11.43 -16.87
N SER A 147 -26.57 10.82 -15.82
CA SER A 147 -26.46 9.36 -15.62
C SER A 147 -27.70 8.81 -14.91
N ASP A 148 -27.62 7.60 -14.36
CA ASP A 148 -28.62 7.04 -13.43
C ASP A 148 -28.85 7.86 -12.13
N ALA A 149 -28.05 8.92 -11.92
CA ALA A 149 -28.14 9.88 -10.82
C ALA A 149 -27.91 9.27 -9.42
N ASP A 150 -27.06 8.25 -9.33
CA ASP A 150 -26.67 7.66 -8.06
C ASP A 150 -25.76 8.58 -7.23
N VAL A 151 -26.40 9.39 -6.39
CA VAL A 151 -25.76 10.34 -5.48
C VAL A 151 -24.76 9.68 -4.51
N GLY A 152 -24.97 8.41 -4.16
CA GLY A 152 -24.10 7.67 -3.24
C GLY A 152 -22.79 7.29 -3.91
N ILE A 153 -22.87 6.75 -5.12
CA ILE A 153 -21.70 6.41 -5.93
C ILE A 153 -20.91 7.65 -6.32
N HIS A 154 -21.57 8.72 -6.75
CA HIS A 154 -20.90 9.95 -7.16
C HIS A 154 -20.10 10.58 -6.01
N ALA A 155 -20.72 10.73 -4.83
CA ALA A 155 -20.02 11.24 -3.65
C ALA A 155 -18.82 10.35 -3.29
N LEU A 156 -18.95 9.01 -3.38
CA LEU A 156 -17.85 8.10 -3.11
C LEU A 156 -16.73 8.19 -4.14
N CYS A 157 -17.05 8.37 -5.43
CA CYS A 157 -16.07 8.62 -6.47
C CYS A 157 -15.26 9.88 -6.19
N ASP A 158 -15.93 11.00 -5.87
CA ASP A 158 -15.27 12.26 -5.53
C ASP A 158 -14.38 12.13 -4.29
N ALA A 159 -14.80 11.37 -3.28
CA ALA A 159 -13.97 11.10 -2.12
C ALA A 159 -12.68 10.36 -2.51
N ILE A 160 -12.77 9.35 -3.38
CA ILE A 160 -11.61 8.59 -3.86
C ILE A 160 -10.69 9.46 -4.72
N TYR A 161 -11.23 10.17 -5.71
CA TYR A 161 -10.42 11.06 -6.56
C TYR A 161 -9.78 12.17 -5.74
N GLY A 162 -10.48 12.73 -4.76
CA GLY A 162 -9.96 13.70 -3.81
C GLY A 162 -8.78 13.14 -3.00
N ALA A 163 -8.92 11.95 -2.43
CA ALA A 163 -7.83 11.29 -1.70
C ALA A 163 -6.59 11.03 -2.58
N LEU A 164 -6.79 10.76 -3.88
CA LEU A 164 -5.70 10.57 -4.85
C LEU A 164 -5.15 11.90 -5.42
N ALA A 165 -5.76 13.04 -5.08
CA ALA A 165 -5.51 14.35 -5.70
C ALA A 165 -5.69 14.35 -7.23
N GLU A 166 -6.69 13.61 -7.72
CA GLU A 166 -7.02 13.45 -9.14
C GLU A 166 -8.23 14.28 -9.61
N GLY A 167 -8.70 15.22 -8.78
CA GLY A 167 -9.88 16.06 -9.08
C GLY A 167 -11.17 15.39 -8.63
N ASP A 168 -12.21 15.51 -9.46
CA ASP A 168 -13.58 15.05 -9.21
C ASP A 168 -14.11 14.20 -10.38
N ILE A 169 -15.31 13.65 -10.23
CA ILE A 169 -15.98 12.81 -11.22
C ILE A 169 -16.14 13.53 -12.56
N GLY A 170 -16.40 14.84 -12.57
CA GLY A 170 -16.59 15.62 -13.80
C GLY A 170 -15.30 15.77 -14.62
N ARG A 171 -14.13 15.73 -13.96
CA ARG A 171 -12.83 15.67 -14.64
C ARG A 171 -12.60 14.35 -15.38
N HIS A 172 -13.08 13.23 -14.82
CA HIS A 172 -12.90 11.91 -15.43
C HIS A 172 -14.03 11.58 -16.42
N PHE A 173 -15.23 12.08 -16.18
CA PHE A 173 -16.45 11.84 -16.97
C PHE A 173 -17.17 13.17 -17.24
N PRO A 174 -16.70 13.97 -18.20
CA PRO A 174 -17.27 15.29 -18.47
C PRO A 174 -18.74 15.21 -18.90
N PRO A 175 -19.65 16.01 -18.31
CA PRO A 175 -21.08 15.96 -18.63
C PRO A 175 -21.42 16.45 -20.05
N SER A 176 -20.47 17.09 -20.75
CA SER A 176 -20.62 17.49 -22.14
C SER A 176 -20.53 16.33 -23.13
N ASP A 177 -19.99 15.17 -22.72
CA ASP A 177 -19.92 14.00 -23.58
C ASP A 177 -21.24 13.22 -23.53
N ASN A 178 -21.91 13.14 -24.69
CA ASN A 178 -23.17 12.41 -24.85
C ASN A 178 -23.06 10.90 -24.54
N GLU A 179 -21.84 10.35 -24.43
CA GLU A 179 -21.59 8.95 -24.09
C GLU A 179 -22.06 8.58 -22.67
N TRP A 180 -22.12 9.55 -21.76
CA TRP A 180 -22.46 9.31 -20.35
C TRP A 180 -23.93 9.50 -20.02
N LYS A 181 -24.75 9.87 -21.01
CA LYS A 181 -26.19 9.97 -20.85
C LYS A 181 -26.77 8.59 -20.56
N ASP A 182 -27.54 8.48 -19.47
CA ASP A 182 -28.15 7.23 -18.98
C ASP A 182 -27.12 6.13 -18.61
N ALA A 183 -25.86 6.51 -18.38
CA ALA A 183 -24.82 5.58 -17.96
C ALA A 183 -25.05 5.05 -16.53
N ASP A 184 -24.68 3.78 -16.31
CA ASP A 184 -24.62 3.14 -15.00
C ASP A 184 -23.43 3.68 -14.20
N SER A 185 -23.71 4.34 -13.08
CA SER A 185 -22.71 4.96 -12.22
C SER A 185 -21.73 3.94 -11.63
N ALA A 186 -22.09 2.65 -11.59
CA ALA A 186 -21.18 1.58 -11.21
C ALA A 186 -19.85 1.61 -12.00
N ARG A 187 -19.89 2.02 -13.28
CA ARG A 187 -18.69 2.16 -14.11
C ARG A 187 -17.73 3.20 -13.56
N PHE A 188 -18.25 4.31 -13.03
CA PHE A 188 -17.44 5.37 -12.44
C PHE A 188 -16.74 4.89 -11.17
N LEU A 189 -17.43 4.12 -10.33
CA LEU A 189 -16.85 3.58 -9.10
C LEU A 189 -15.80 2.50 -9.36
N VAL A 190 -16.04 1.63 -10.34
CA VAL A 190 -15.03 0.65 -10.78
C VAL A 190 -13.77 1.37 -11.23
N HIS A 191 -13.92 2.42 -12.06
CA HIS A 191 -12.78 3.24 -12.49
C HIS A 191 -12.05 3.87 -11.30
N ALA A 192 -12.75 4.46 -10.33
CA ALA A 192 -12.14 5.02 -9.13
C ALA A 192 -11.33 3.97 -8.34
N GLY A 193 -11.85 2.76 -8.20
CA GLY A 193 -11.13 1.62 -7.60
C GLY A 193 -9.89 1.21 -8.39
N GLU A 194 -9.96 1.21 -9.73
CA GLU A 194 -8.80 0.96 -10.60
C GLU A 194 -7.72 2.03 -10.44
N ARG A 195 -8.09 3.30 -10.25
CA ARG A 195 -7.13 4.40 -10.00
C ARG A 195 -6.30 4.17 -8.73
N ILE A 196 -6.94 3.69 -7.65
CA ILE A 196 -6.25 3.32 -6.40
C ILE A 196 -5.21 2.23 -6.69
N ARG A 197 -5.61 1.15 -7.36
CA ARG A 197 -4.75 0.01 -7.69
C ARG A 197 -3.61 0.37 -8.63
N ALA A 198 -3.87 1.23 -9.63
CA ALA A 198 -2.87 1.69 -10.59
C ALA A 198 -1.71 2.44 -9.92
N ARG A 199 -1.93 3.01 -8.73
CA ARG A 199 -0.91 3.65 -7.89
C ARG A 199 -0.22 2.68 -6.93
N GLY A 200 -0.55 1.39 -6.94
CA GLY A 200 -0.07 0.41 -5.96
C GLY A 200 -0.70 0.60 -4.57
N GLY A 201 -1.81 1.33 -4.48
CA GLY A 201 -2.52 1.58 -3.24
C GLY A 201 -3.70 0.65 -3.01
N PHE A 202 -4.35 0.81 -1.85
CA PHE A 202 -5.60 0.14 -1.51
C PHE A 202 -6.49 1.01 -0.62
N LEU A 203 -7.80 0.77 -0.70
CA LEU A 203 -8.81 1.42 0.14
C LEU A 203 -8.83 0.76 1.52
N THR A 204 -8.77 1.55 2.60
CA THR A 204 -8.80 1.04 3.98
C THR A 204 -10.18 1.17 4.62
N SER A 205 -10.88 2.27 4.33
CA SER A 205 -12.26 2.46 4.75
C SER A 205 -12.98 3.43 3.82
N ALA A 206 -14.29 3.22 3.66
CA ALA A 206 -15.21 4.15 3.05
C ALA A 206 -16.47 4.25 3.90
N ASP A 207 -16.87 5.48 4.20
CA ASP A 207 -18.08 5.80 4.94
C ASP A 207 -18.99 6.69 4.10
N VAL A 208 -20.20 6.19 3.80
CA VAL A 208 -21.19 6.87 2.97
C VAL A 208 -22.40 7.22 3.82
N THR A 209 -22.75 8.50 3.87
CA THR A 209 -23.91 9.02 4.63
C THR A 209 -24.89 9.67 3.67
N LEU A 210 -26.04 9.01 3.48
CA LEU A 210 -27.18 9.54 2.73
C LEU A 210 -28.01 10.47 3.63
N VAL A 211 -28.30 11.67 3.15
CA VAL A 211 -29.11 12.67 3.84
C VAL A 211 -30.43 12.82 3.09
N CYS A 212 -31.49 12.22 3.64
CA CYS A 212 -32.81 12.21 3.02
C CYS A 212 -33.91 11.99 4.07
N GLU A 213 -35.06 12.64 3.89
CA GLU A 213 -36.25 12.37 4.72
C GLU A 213 -36.90 11.02 4.33
N ARG A 214 -36.90 10.71 3.03
CA ARG A 214 -37.35 9.44 2.43
C ARG A 214 -36.45 9.09 1.25
N PRO A 215 -36.27 7.79 0.91
CA PRO A 215 -36.80 6.60 1.58
C PRO A 215 -36.05 6.23 2.87
N LYS A 216 -36.53 5.22 3.60
CA LYS A 216 -35.78 4.63 4.72
C LYS A 216 -34.62 3.79 4.16
N ILE A 217 -33.38 4.16 4.47
CA ILE A 217 -32.18 3.45 3.98
C ILE A 217 -31.86 2.19 4.77
N GLY A 218 -32.21 2.14 6.07
CA GLY A 218 -31.88 1.00 6.95
C GLY A 218 -32.16 -0.40 6.37
N PRO A 219 -33.33 -0.66 5.76
CA PRO A 219 -33.64 -1.94 5.11
C PRO A 219 -32.77 -2.31 3.91
N HIS A 220 -32.09 -1.32 3.31
CA HIS A 220 -31.30 -1.46 2.09
C HIS A 220 -29.79 -1.35 2.31
N ALA A 221 -29.35 -0.85 3.48
CA ALA A 221 -27.97 -0.51 3.77
C ALA A 221 -26.98 -1.68 3.56
N GLU A 222 -27.34 -2.90 3.98
CA GLU A 222 -26.48 -4.08 3.78
C GLU A 222 -26.28 -4.41 2.29
N ALA A 223 -27.34 -4.30 1.48
CA ALA A 223 -27.25 -4.51 0.04
C ALA A 223 -26.41 -3.43 -0.63
N MET A 224 -26.54 -2.16 -0.19
CA MET A 224 -25.67 -1.06 -0.64
C MET A 224 -24.21 -1.34 -0.30
N ARG A 225 -23.90 -1.73 0.94
CA ARG A 225 -22.53 -2.05 1.37
C ARG A 225 -21.93 -3.17 0.52
N ALA A 226 -22.68 -4.26 0.32
CA ALA A 226 -22.24 -5.39 -0.49
C ALA A 226 -21.98 -4.98 -1.95
N ARG A 227 -22.88 -4.17 -2.53
CA ARG A 227 -22.72 -3.70 -3.92
C ARG A 227 -21.50 -2.79 -4.08
N LEU A 228 -21.31 -1.83 -3.19
CA LEU A 228 -20.15 -0.94 -3.22
C LEU A 228 -18.84 -1.72 -3.01
N ALA A 229 -18.83 -2.68 -2.08
CA ALA A 229 -17.66 -3.53 -1.84
C ALA A 229 -17.30 -4.39 -3.06
N ASP A 230 -18.30 -4.95 -3.73
CA ASP A 230 -18.13 -5.69 -4.99
C ASP A 230 -17.57 -4.79 -6.09
N LEU A 231 -18.15 -3.61 -6.33
CA LEU A 231 -17.66 -2.66 -7.34
C LEU A 231 -16.23 -2.20 -7.08
N LEU A 232 -15.88 -1.97 -5.81
CA LEU A 232 -14.54 -1.57 -5.40
C LEU A 232 -13.59 -2.76 -5.25
N GLN A 233 -14.08 -4.00 -5.33
CA GLN A 233 -13.33 -5.25 -5.12
C GLN A 233 -12.56 -5.23 -3.78
N VAL A 234 -13.28 -4.97 -2.70
CA VAL A 234 -12.78 -4.93 -1.30
C VAL A 234 -13.66 -5.77 -0.38
N ASP A 235 -13.19 -6.03 0.84
CA ASP A 235 -14.01 -6.67 1.86
C ASP A 235 -15.19 -5.75 2.28
N ILE A 236 -16.34 -6.34 2.60
CA ILE A 236 -17.52 -5.58 3.02
C ILE A 236 -17.29 -4.82 4.33
N GLY A 237 -16.37 -5.26 5.18
CA GLY A 237 -15.93 -4.58 6.40
C GLY A 237 -15.24 -3.24 6.14
N THR A 238 -14.76 -3.00 4.92
CA THR A 238 -14.20 -1.71 4.47
C THR A 238 -15.29 -0.65 4.23
N ILE A 239 -16.55 -1.07 4.00
CA ILE A 239 -17.64 -0.18 3.58
C ILE A 239 -18.68 0.00 4.68
N SER A 240 -18.98 1.25 5.01
CA SER A 240 -20.10 1.67 5.85
C SER A 240 -21.08 2.50 5.03
N VAL A 241 -22.37 2.19 5.15
CA VAL A 241 -23.46 2.98 4.57
C VAL A 241 -24.44 3.33 5.68
N LYS A 242 -24.64 4.61 5.89
CA LYS A 242 -25.52 5.18 6.90
C LYS A 242 -26.50 6.17 6.27
N ALA A 243 -27.53 6.51 7.01
CA ALA A 243 -28.43 7.58 6.62
C ALA A 243 -28.88 8.41 7.81
N THR A 244 -29.23 9.66 7.53
CA THR A 244 -29.87 10.56 8.48
C THR A 244 -30.95 11.37 7.77
N THR A 245 -31.99 11.70 8.52
CA THR A 245 -32.97 12.73 8.15
C THR A 245 -32.37 14.11 8.37
N SER A 246 -33.01 15.13 7.80
CA SER A 246 -32.74 16.54 8.14
C SER A 246 -33.84 17.13 9.02
N GLU A 247 -34.60 16.27 9.70
CA GLU A 247 -35.71 16.65 10.58
C GLU A 247 -36.70 17.62 9.91
N ARG A 248 -37.05 17.35 8.64
CA ARG A 248 -37.89 18.22 7.79
C ARG A 248 -37.36 19.63 7.54
N LEU A 249 -36.09 19.89 7.84
CA LEU A 249 -35.40 21.14 7.54
C LEU A 249 -34.66 21.06 6.21
N GLY A 250 -34.59 22.20 5.50
CA GLY A 250 -33.86 22.29 4.24
C GLY A 250 -34.50 21.48 3.10
N PHE A 251 -33.78 21.40 1.98
CA PHE A 251 -34.29 20.75 0.75
C PHE A 251 -34.44 19.23 0.92
N THR A 252 -33.51 18.58 1.63
CA THR A 252 -33.57 17.16 1.97
C THR A 252 -34.76 16.85 2.88
N GLY A 253 -35.08 17.75 3.82
CA GLY A 253 -36.23 17.64 4.72
C GLY A 253 -37.58 17.95 4.05
N ARG A 254 -37.60 18.82 3.04
CA ARG A 254 -38.77 19.08 2.19
C ARG A 254 -38.94 18.04 1.07
N GLU A 255 -38.12 16.99 1.05
CA GLU A 255 -38.12 15.95 0.01
C GLU A 255 -37.97 16.53 -1.41
N GLU A 256 -37.15 17.56 -1.58
CA GLU A 256 -36.80 18.17 -2.88
C GLU A 256 -35.66 17.42 -3.57
N GLY A 257 -34.84 16.69 -2.80
CA GLY A 257 -33.73 15.90 -3.29
C GLY A 257 -33.05 15.09 -2.20
N ILE A 258 -31.97 14.40 -2.57
CA ILE A 258 -31.10 13.66 -1.65
C ILE A 258 -29.70 14.23 -1.77
N ALA A 259 -29.04 14.41 -0.62
CA ALA A 259 -27.61 14.68 -0.57
C ALA A 259 -26.85 13.46 -0.07
N CYS A 260 -25.59 13.32 -0.45
CA CYS A 260 -24.71 12.31 0.08
C CYS A 260 -23.35 12.91 0.46
N ILE A 261 -22.81 12.45 1.59
CA ILE A 261 -21.45 12.73 2.01
C ILE A 261 -20.72 11.39 2.04
N ALA A 262 -19.54 11.33 1.42
CA ALA A 262 -18.66 10.18 1.53
C ALA A 262 -17.30 10.59 2.10
N THR A 263 -16.72 9.76 2.96
CA THR A 263 -15.34 9.91 3.45
C THR A 263 -14.59 8.61 3.21
N VAL A 264 -13.38 8.70 2.69
CA VAL A 264 -12.52 7.54 2.44
C VAL A 264 -11.14 7.72 3.05
N MET A 265 -10.56 6.60 3.44
CA MET A 265 -9.14 6.48 3.75
C MET A 265 -8.53 5.46 2.80
N LEU A 266 -7.36 5.78 2.26
CA LEU A 266 -6.58 4.89 1.40
C LEU A 266 -5.10 4.93 1.77
N MET A 267 -4.40 3.87 1.42
CA MET A 267 -2.95 3.76 1.51
C MET A 267 -2.38 3.79 0.10
N VAL A 268 -1.39 4.64 -0.16
CA VAL A 268 -0.67 4.72 -1.45
C VAL A 268 0.83 4.86 -1.21
N PRO A 269 1.68 4.37 -2.13
CA PRO A 269 3.13 4.61 -2.08
C PRO A 269 3.53 6.08 -2.07
#